data_AF-A0A2D5H2N3-F1
#
_entry.id   AF-A0A2D5H2N3-F1
#
_cell.length_a   1.000
_cell.length_b   1.000
_cell.length_c   1.000
_cell.angle_alpha   90.00
_cell.angle_beta   90.00
_cell.angle_gamma   90.00
#
_symmetry.space_group_name_H-M   'P 1'
#
loop_
_entity.id
_entity.type
_entity.pdbx_description
1 polymer ?
#
loop_
_entity_poly.entity_id
_entity_poly.type
_entity_poly.pdbx_seq_one_letter_code
_entity_poly.pdbx_strand_id
1 'polypeptide(L)'
;MKHPRKRLWRTASRIYHCLVSEEPSSLYEMPFQTWWYCDRLLRKRQQAQRRGWDSAALKLERQLKTGVTQLIQELTTLHGELSSDTSPQQISSVRELYAELRSLEEEFGELQLDLRAQTISVSTEPIKLEGVYLGPFEIRLNYANLKMDNGSPYRVFATDPHPAFTNDCVTHPHIQSDVVCEGDGRQVIRRSLEQGRLFDFFTMVASLLQTYNRDSPYVALSDWDSVECTECADVIAANQQTRCDNCEITLCTGCTKDCSDCDCPFCHECLSYCDGCHGHCCSSCLQQCIQCHADCCQRC
;
A
#
# COMPACT_ATOMS: atom_id res chain seq x y z
N MET A 1 -26.33 -7.53 -13.87
CA MET A 1 -27.55 -8.30 -14.29
C MET A 1 -27.99 -9.24 -13.15
N LYS A 2 -29.29 -9.36 -12.82
CA LYS A 2 -29.76 -10.23 -11.71
C LYS A 2 -29.38 -11.70 -11.94
N HIS A 3 -28.73 -12.35 -10.98
CA HIS A 3 -28.37 -13.77 -11.13
C HIS A 3 -29.61 -14.67 -11.16
N PRO A 4 -29.61 -15.75 -11.96
CA PRO A 4 -30.70 -16.72 -11.90
C PRO A 4 -30.72 -17.36 -10.50
N ARG A 5 -31.89 -17.39 -9.84
CA ARG A 5 -32.07 -17.93 -8.47
C ARG A 5 -31.41 -19.29 -8.24
N LYS A 6 -31.37 -20.13 -9.28
CA LYS A 6 -30.70 -21.45 -9.28
C LYS A 6 -29.18 -21.36 -9.05
N ARG A 7 -28.51 -20.32 -9.55
CA ARG A 7 -27.05 -20.09 -9.38
C ARG A 7 -26.73 -19.71 -7.94
N LEU A 8 -27.44 -18.74 -7.37
CA LEU A 8 -27.31 -18.32 -5.96
C LEU A 8 -27.49 -19.51 -5.00
N TRP A 9 -28.54 -20.32 -5.21
CA TRP A 9 -28.80 -21.50 -4.39
C TRP A 9 -27.69 -22.55 -4.47
N ARG A 10 -27.15 -22.78 -5.68
CA ARG A 10 -26.01 -23.70 -5.90
C ARG A 10 -24.75 -23.19 -5.20
N THR A 11 -24.48 -21.88 -5.27
CA THR A 11 -23.35 -21.27 -4.58
C THR A 11 -23.51 -21.41 -3.06
N ALA A 12 -24.66 -21.05 -2.49
CA ALA A 12 -24.95 -21.22 -1.07
C ALA A 12 -24.77 -22.67 -0.59
N SER A 13 -25.23 -23.64 -1.39
CA SER A 13 -25.08 -25.07 -1.07
C SER A 13 -23.61 -25.51 -1.07
N ARG A 14 -22.78 -24.98 -1.97
CA ARG A 14 -21.34 -25.28 -2.02
C ARG A 14 -20.58 -24.66 -0.86
N ILE A 15 -20.88 -23.41 -0.52
CA ILE A 15 -20.28 -22.73 0.64
C ILE A 15 -20.59 -23.51 1.92
N TYR A 16 -21.87 -23.89 2.11
CA TYR A 16 -22.26 -24.70 3.26
C TYR A 16 -21.48 -26.00 3.35
N HIS A 17 -21.31 -26.71 2.23
CA HIS A 17 -20.50 -27.93 2.22
C HIS A 17 -19.05 -27.66 2.61
N CYS A 18 -18.42 -26.59 2.10
CA CYS A 18 -17.04 -26.22 2.49
C CYS A 18 -16.94 -25.86 3.99
N LEU A 19 -17.93 -25.16 4.55
CA LEU A 19 -17.95 -24.80 5.98
C LEU A 19 -18.13 -26.03 6.88
N VAL A 20 -18.93 -27.00 6.46
CA VAL A 20 -19.22 -28.22 7.25
C VAL A 20 -18.18 -29.33 7.06
N SER A 21 -17.48 -29.38 5.92
CA SER A 21 -16.43 -30.39 5.70
C SER A 21 -15.30 -30.26 6.72
N GLU A 22 -15.09 -31.30 7.53
CA GLU A 22 -13.97 -31.43 8.45
C GLU A 22 -12.70 -31.78 7.65
N GLU A 23 -11.86 -30.80 7.35
CA GLU A 23 -10.45 -31.08 7.09
C GLU A 23 -9.64 -30.66 8.32
N PRO A 24 -8.81 -31.56 8.89
CA PRO A 24 -7.94 -31.24 10.01
C PRO A 24 -6.75 -30.43 9.49
N SER A 25 -6.77 -29.11 9.67
CA SER A 25 -5.58 -28.28 9.49
C SER A 25 -5.07 -27.90 10.88
N SER A 26 -3.94 -28.47 11.29
CA SER A 26 -3.14 -27.90 12.37
C SER A 26 -1.70 -28.39 12.24
N LEU A 27 -0.95 -27.76 11.33
CA LEU A 27 0.50 -27.65 11.49
C LEU A 27 0.80 -26.16 11.50
N TYR A 28 0.85 -25.58 12.70
CA TYR A 28 1.28 -24.21 12.90
C TYR A 28 2.74 -24.07 12.44
N GLU A 29 2.98 -23.33 11.36
CA GLU A 29 4.33 -23.04 10.90
C GLU A 29 4.80 -21.68 11.44
N MET A 30 5.95 -21.69 12.11
CA MET A 30 6.59 -20.48 12.62
C MET A 30 7.24 -19.68 11.47
N PRO A 31 7.15 -18.33 11.46
CA PRO A 31 7.66 -17.47 10.37
C PRO A 31 9.19 -17.28 10.40
N PHE A 32 9.95 -18.37 10.47
CA PHE A 32 11.41 -18.32 10.59
C PHE A 32 12.11 -17.67 9.38
N GLN A 33 11.55 -17.81 8.18
CA GLN A 33 12.13 -17.23 6.97
C GLN A 33 12.13 -15.69 7.02
N THR A 34 10.98 -15.09 7.35
CA THR A 34 10.81 -13.64 7.49
C THR A 34 11.66 -13.11 8.65
N TRP A 35 11.73 -13.86 9.75
CA TRP A 35 12.61 -13.56 10.89
C TRP A 35 14.09 -13.48 10.47
N TRP A 36 14.61 -14.52 9.81
CA TRP A 36 16.00 -14.54 9.36
C TRP A 36 16.31 -13.49 8.30
N TYR A 37 15.34 -13.17 7.45
CA TYR A 37 15.47 -12.08 6.50
C TYR A 37 15.68 -10.73 7.21
N CYS A 38 14.87 -10.43 8.23
CA CYS A 38 15.01 -9.21 9.05
C CYS A 38 16.35 -9.16 9.79
N ASP A 39 16.77 -10.26 10.42
CA ASP A 39 18.07 -10.34 11.10
C ASP A 39 19.24 -10.06 10.15
N ARG A 40 19.18 -10.61 8.93
CA ARG A 40 20.19 -10.36 7.90
C ARG A 40 20.24 -8.89 7.46
N LEU A 41 19.08 -8.25 7.29
CA LEU A 41 19.01 -6.83 6.93
C LEU A 41 19.57 -5.93 8.04
N LEU A 42 19.26 -6.23 9.31
CA LEU A 42 19.84 -5.54 10.47
C LEU A 42 21.37 -5.57 10.44
N ARG A 43 21.96 -6.75 10.23
CA ARG A 43 23.43 -6.91 10.15
C ARG A 43 24.02 -6.11 8.98
N LYS A 44 23.40 -6.17 7.80
CA LYS A 44 23.85 -5.40 6.62
C LYS A 44 23.79 -3.90 6.85
N ARG A 45 22.71 -3.40 7.49
CA ARG A 45 22.56 -1.98 7.82
C ARG A 45 23.66 -1.51 8.76
N GLN A 46 23.92 -2.26 9.83
CA GLN A 46 25.00 -1.94 10.77
C GLN A 46 26.38 -1.91 10.08
N GLN A 47 26.62 -2.82 9.14
CA GLN A 47 27.86 -2.84 8.36
C GLN A 47 27.97 -1.63 7.41
N ALA A 48 26.88 -1.24 6.75
CA ALA A 48 26.84 -0.06 5.88
C ALA A 48 27.09 1.23 6.67
N GLN A 49 26.48 1.37 7.85
CA GLN A 49 26.70 2.52 8.75
C GLN A 49 28.15 2.61 9.22
N ARG A 50 28.77 1.49 9.62
CA ARG A 50 30.19 1.45 10.03
C ARG A 50 31.16 1.85 8.90
N ARG A 51 30.73 1.74 7.64
CA ARG A 51 31.53 2.06 6.45
C ARG A 51 31.21 3.44 5.85
N GLY A 52 30.29 4.20 6.43
CA GLY A 52 29.86 5.50 5.91
C GLY A 52 29.08 5.40 4.59
N TRP A 53 28.41 4.27 4.32
CA TRP A 53 27.58 4.09 3.13
C TRP A 53 26.13 4.49 3.41
N ASP A 54 25.89 5.79 3.53
CA ASP A 54 24.62 6.32 4.05
C ASP A 54 23.41 5.97 3.17
N SER A 55 23.53 6.11 1.84
CA SER A 55 22.45 5.73 0.91
C SER A 55 22.11 4.24 0.97
N ALA A 56 23.12 3.38 1.14
CA ALA A 56 22.91 1.94 1.30
C ALA A 56 22.26 1.62 2.65
N ALA A 57 22.65 2.31 3.72
CA ALA A 57 22.05 2.16 5.04
C ALA A 57 20.58 2.58 5.04
N LEU A 58 20.23 3.69 4.40
CA LEU A 58 18.85 4.16 4.24
C LEU A 58 18.00 3.16 3.44
N LYS A 59 18.52 2.63 2.33
CA LYS A 59 17.83 1.61 1.53
C LYS A 59 17.57 0.33 2.35
N LEU A 60 18.56 -0.14 3.10
CA LEU A 60 18.44 -1.32 3.96
C LEU A 60 17.46 -1.08 5.11
N GLU A 61 17.39 0.14 5.63
CA GLU A 61 16.42 0.53 6.67
C GLU A 61 14.98 0.46 6.17
N ARG A 62 14.69 0.96 4.95
CA ARG A 62 13.36 0.83 4.34
C ARG A 62 12.96 -0.64 4.19
N GLN A 63 13.86 -1.46 3.66
CA GLN A 63 13.62 -2.91 3.51
C GLN A 63 13.39 -3.60 4.86
N LEU A 64 14.12 -3.19 5.89
CA LEU A 64 13.95 -3.74 7.24
C LEU A 64 12.59 -3.37 7.82
N LYS A 65 12.13 -2.13 7.64
CA LYS A 65 10.78 -1.71 8.08
C LYS A 65 9.68 -2.56 7.43
N THR A 66 9.77 -2.80 6.12
CA THR A 66 8.84 -3.68 5.41
C THR A 66 8.88 -5.11 5.95
N GLY A 67 10.09 -5.69 6.11
CA GLY A 67 10.24 -7.06 6.61
C GLY A 67 9.74 -7.25 8.05
N VAL A 68 9.98 -6.27 8.93
CA VAL A 68 9.48 -6.31 10.31
C VAL A 68 7.96 -6.20 10.36
N THR A 69 7.37 -5.36 9.51
CA THR A 69 5.90 -5.22 9.39
C THR A 69 5.28 -6.56 8.97
N GLN A 70 5.87 -7.22 7.96
CA GLN A 70 5.45 -8.56 7.54
C GLN A 70 5.57 -9.58 8.69
N LEU A 71 6.69 -9.58 9.43
CA LEU A 71 6.89 -10.48 10.56
C LEU A 71 5.86 -10.27 11.68
N ILE A 72 5.53 -9.01 12.01
CA ILE A 72 4.48 -8.68 12.98
C ILE A 72 3.14 -9.24 12.51
N GLN A 73 2.81 -9.08 11.22
CA GLN A 73 1.56 -9.60 10.65
C GLN A 73 1.50 -11.13 10.70
N GLU A 74 2.60 -11.83 10.41
CA GLU A 74 2.71 -13.29 10.52
C GLU A 74 2.63 -13.78 11.98
N LEU A 75 3.24 -13.08 12.94
CA LEU A 75 3.13 -13.45 14.36
C LEU A 75 1.74 -13.16 14.94
N THR A 76 1.11 -12.06 14.52
CA THR A 76 -0.27 -11.73 14.92
C THR A 76 -1.26 -12.75 14.35
N THR A 77 -0.98 -13.26 13.14
CA THR A 77 -1.72 -14.39 12.53
C THR A 77 -1.72 -15.61 13.44
N LEU A 78 -0.51 -16.06 13.78
CA LEU A 78 -0.29 -17.26 14.59
C LEU A 78 -0.87 -17.10 16.00
N HIS A 79 -0.70 -15.93 16.63
CA HIS A 79 -1.26 -15.65 17.95
C HIS A 79 -2.79 -15.70 17.96
N GLY A 80 -3.43 -15.17 16.91
CA GLY A 80 -4.89 -15.24 16.74
C GLY A 80 -5.39 -16.69 16.60
N GLU A 81 -4.66 -17.52 15.88
CA GLU A 81 -4.98 -18.95 15.72
C GLU A 81 -4.85 -19.72 17.02
N LEU A 82 -3.76 -19.48 17.77
CA LEU A 82 -3.54 -20.10 19.08
C LEU A 82 -4.55 -19.65 20.16
N SER A 83 -5.14 -18.46 19.99
CA SER A 83 -6.11 -17.88 20.96
C SER A 83 -7.57 -18.16 20.59
N SER A 84 -7.83 -18.85 19.48
CA SER A 84 -9.19 -19.14 19.03
C SER A 84 -9.76 -20.32 19.81
N ASP A 85 -10.53 -20.03 20.87
CA ASP A 85 -11.31 -21.04 21.61
C ASP A 85 -12.25 -21.78 20.65
N THR A 86 -12.07 -23.11 20.58
CA THR A 86 -12.84 -24.04 19.76
C THR A 86 -14.24 -24.25 20.32
N SER A 87 -15.06 -23.20 20.33
CA SER A 87 -16.49 -23.31 20.61
C SER A 87 -17.19 -23.83 19.36
N PRO A 88 -18.20 -24.72 19.45
CA PRO A 88 -19.00 -25.12 18.30
C PRO A 88 -19.78 -23.90 17.79
N GLN A 89 -19.21 -23.22 16.81
CA GLN A 89 -19.82 -22.04 16.20
C GLN A 89 -21.01 -22.48 15.34
N GLN A 90 -22.14 -21.79 15.48
CA GLN A 90 -23.35 -22.07 14.73
C GLN A 90 -23.17 -21.63 13.27
N ILE A 91 -22.89 -22.59 12.38
CA ILE A 91 -22.73 -22.35 10.94
C ILE A 91 -24.10 -22.00 10.33
N SER A 92 -24.13 -20.94 9.50
CA SER A 92 -25.33 -20.55 8.76
C SER A 92 -25.83 -21.68 7.85
N SER A 93 -27.13 -21.95 7.89
CA SER A 93 -27.79 -22.89 7.00
C SER A 93 -27.73 -22.45 5.53
N VAL A 94 -27.96 -23.37 4.58
CA VAL A 94 -28.03 -23.06 3.14
C VAL A 94 -29.05 -21.94 2.84
N ARG A 95 -30.16 -21.89 3.59
CA ARG A 95 -31.19 -20.86 3.41
C ARG A 95 -30.70 -19.49 3.86
N GLU A 96 -29.99 -19.42 4.99
CA GLU A 96 -29.37 -18.19 5.49
C GLU A 96 -28.27 -17.73 4.54
N LEU A 97 -27.37 -18.61 4.11
CA LEU A 97 -26.35 -18.31 3.09
C LEU A 97 -26.96 -17.79 1.77
N TYR A 98 -28.10 -18.32 1.35
CA TYR A 98 -28.82 -17.78 0.20
C TYR A 98 -29.35 -16.37 0.45
N ALA A 99 -29.84 -16.08 1.66
CA ALA A 99 -30.26 -14.74 2.04
C ALA A 99 -29.08 -13.77 2.09
N GLU A 100 -27.94 -14.19 2.67
CA GLU A 100 -26.69 -13.42 2.69
C GLU A 100 -26.24 -13.03 1.28
N LEU A 101 -26.20 -13.98 0.34
CA LEU A 101 -25.83 -13.70 -1.07
C LEU A 101 -26.81 -12.73 -1.75
N ARG A 102 -28.08 -12.75 -1.36
CA ARG A 102 -29.07 -11.78 -1.86
C ARG A 102 -28.86 -10.40 -1.26
N SER A 103 -28.61 -10.31 0.03
CA SER A 103 -28.27 -9.03 0.69
C SER A 103 -27.04 -8.40 0.06
N LEU A 104 -26.03 -9.21 -0.32
CA LEU A 104 -24.86 -8.73 -1.05
C LEU A 104 -25.19 -8.15 -2.43
N GLU A 105 -26.05 -8.82 -3.21
CA GLU A 105 -26.51 -8.31 -4.52
C GLU A 105 -27.35 -7.03 -4.35
N GLU A 106 -28.08 -6.89 -3.25
CA GLU A 106 -28.90 -5.70 -2.96
C GLU A 106 -28.04 -4.48 -2.53
N GLU A 107 -26.99 -4.71 -1.73
CA GLU A 107 -26.10 -3.64 -1.22
C GLU A 107 -25.01 -3.24 -2.23
N PHE A 108 -24.25 -4.20 -2.77
CA PHE A 108 -23.11 -3.93 -3.65
C PHE A 108 -23.49 -3.92 -5.14
N GLY A 109 -24.76 -4.17 -5.46
CA GLY A 109 -25.25 -4.24 -6.83
C GLY A 109 -24.80 -5.49 -7.57
N GLU A 110 -23.75 -5.39 -8.41
CA GLU A 110 -23.32 -6.53 -9.23
C GLU A 110 -22.43 -7.50 -8.45
N LEU A 111 -23.06 -8.54 -7.91
CA LEU A 111 -22.38 -9.71 -7.37
C LEU A 111 -21.78 -10.55 -8.50
N GLN A 112 -20.54 -11.05 -8.38
CA GLN A 112 -19.96 -12.00 -9.33
C GLN A 112 -19.73 -13.36 -8.65
N LEU A 113 -20.19 -14.43 -9.29
CA LEU A 113 -20.18 -15.78 -8.72
C LEU A 113 -19.51 -16.75 -9.67
N ASP A 114 -18.27 -17.17 -9.41
CA ASP A 114 -17.64 -18.23 -10.20
C ASP A 114 -17.70 -19.57 -9.46
N LEU A 115 -18.61 -20.43 -9.92
CA LEU A 115 -18.74 -21.78 -9.38
C LEU A 115 -17.53 -22.67 -9.72
N ARG A 116 -16.83 -22.44 -10.83
CA ARG A 116 -15.67 -23.24 -11.23
C ARG A 116 -14.44 -22.85 -10.43
N ALA A 117 -14.18 -21.55 -10.32
CA ALA A 117 -13.07 -21.02 -9.53
C ALA A 117 -13.36 -20.99 -8.02
N GLN A 118 -14.61 -21.24 -7.62
CA GLN A 118 -15.09 -21.18 -6.24
C GLN A 118 -14.91 -19.80 -5.60
N THR A 119 -15.26 -18.75 -6.34
CA THR A 119 -15.12 -17.37 -5.89
C THR A 119 -16.44 -16.59 -5.87
N ILE A 120 -16.49 -15.65 -4.94
CA ILE A 120 -17.53 -14.61 -4.84
C ILE A 120 -16.81 -13.27 -4.87
N SER A 121 -17.21 -12.38 -5.76
CA SER A 121 -16.68 -11.03 -5.81
C SER A 121 -17.77 -9.98 -5.72
N VAL A 122 -17.48 -8.88 -5.04
CA VAL A 122 -18.27 -7.65 -5.05
C VAL A 122 -17.37 -6.48 -5.38
N SER A 123 -17.94 -5.43 -5.99
CA SER A 123 -17.23 -4.18 -6.27
C SER A 123 -17.69 -3.12 -5.27
N THR A 124 -16.74 -2.34 -4.74
CA THR A 124 -17.03 -1.17 -3.93
C THR A 124 -17.34 0.04 -4.82
N GLU A 125 -17.98 1.05 -4.23
CA GLU A 125 -17.92 2.40 -4.80
C GLU A 125 -16.47 2.93 -4.80
N PRO A 126 -16.16 3.95 -5.61
CA PRO A 126 -14.85 4.57 -5.62
C PRO A 126 -14.45 5.11 -4.24
N ILE A 127 -13.28 4.73 -3.77
CA ILE A 127 -12.78 5.10 -2.44
C ILE A 127 -11.94 6.37 -2.54
N LYS A 128 -12.18 7.30 -1.62
CA LYS A 128 -11.42 8.53 -1.47
C LYS A 128 -11.09 8.76 0.01
N LEU A 129 -9.80 8.83 0.34
CA LEU A 129 -9.32 9.02 1.72
C LEU A 129 -8.52 10.31 1.82
N GLU A 130 -8.86 11.17 2.80
CA GLU A 130 -8.19 12.47 3.05
C GLU A 130 -7.94 13.34 1.78
N GLY A 131 -8.76 13.21 0.74
CA GLY A 131 -8.58 13.95 -0.51
C GLY A 131 -7.95 13.15 -1.66
N VAL A 132 -7.28 12.04 -1.38
CA VAL A 132 -6.65 11.13 -2.35
C VAL A 132 -7.68 10.16 -2.91
N TYR A 133 -7.82 10.13 -4.24
CA TYR A 133 -8.70 9.20 -4.94
C TYR A 133 -7.97 7.88 -5.20
N LEU A 134 -8.52 6.77 -4.72
CA LEU A 134 -7.91 5.44 -4.80
C LEU A 134 -8.64 4.51 -5.79
N GLY A 135 -9.79 4.95 -6.31
CA GLY A 135 -10.61 4.17 -7.23
C GLY A 135 -11.51 3.12 -6.55
N PRO A 136 -12.28 2.35 -7.33
CA PRO A 136 -13.10 1.26 -6.83
C PRO A 136 -12.28 -0.03 -6.69
N PHE A 137 -12.67 -0.86 -5.72
CA PHE A 137 -12.01 -2.12 -5.41
C PHE A 137 -12.95 -3.32 -5.61
N GLU A 138 -12.40 -4.43 -6.07
CA GLU A 138 -13.08 -5.74 -6.09
C GLU A 138 -12.63 -6.54 -4.86
N ILE A 139 -13.56 -6.87 -3.97
CA ILE A 139 -13.32 -7.80 -2.87
C ILE A 139 -13.66 -9.19 -3.38
N ARG A 140 -12.67 -10.08 -3.47
CA ARG A 140 -12.83 -11.44 -4.00
C ARG A 140 -12.54 -12.48 -2.92
N LEU A 141 -13.59 -13.18 -2.50
CA LEU A 141 -13.52 -14.30 -1.57
C LEU A 141 -13.38 -15.62 -2.34
N ASN A 142 -12.39 -16.43 -2.00
CA ASN A 142 -12.28 -17.82 -2.43
C ASN A 142 -12.84 -18.72 -1.32
N TYR A 143 -14.05 -19.24 -1.53
CA TYR A 143 -14.72 -20.04 -0.52
C TYR A 143 -14.24 -21.50 -0.44
N ALA A 144 -13.36 -21.93 -1.36
CA ALA A 144 -12.66 -23.20 -1.23
C ALA A 144 -11.59 -23.17 -0.12
N ASN A 145 -11.03 -21.98 0.14
CA ASN A 145 -9.89 -21.79 1.04
C ASN A 145 -10.31 -21.29 2.44
N LEU A 146 -11.60 -21.33 2.80
CA LEU A 146 -12.11 -20.79 4.07
C LEU A 146 -11.46 -21.42 5.31
N LYS A 147 -10.88 -22.63 5.18
CA LYS A 147 -10.24 -23.38 6.27
C LYS A 147 -8.72 -23.57 6.09
N MET A 148 -8.11 -22.97 5.07
CA MET A 148 -6.67 -23.11 4.86
C MET A 148 -5.91 -22.13 5.77
N ASP A 149 -5.12 -22.66 6.71
CA ASP A 149 -4.36 -21.86 7.68
C ASP A 149 -3.28 -20.96 7.05
N ASN A 150 -2.77 -21.32 5.86
CA ASN A 150 -1.58 -20.68 5.28
C ASN A 150 -1.88 -19.51 4.32
N GLY A 151 -3.12 -19.01 4.22
CA GLY A 151 -3.42 -17.88 3.33
C GLY A 151 -4.69 -17.10 3.68
N SER A 152 -4.74 -15.82 3.30
CA SER A 152 -5.99 -15.06 3.38
C SER A 152 -7.03 -15.68 2.42
N PRO A 153 -8.24 -16.01 2.89
CA PRO A 153 -9.29 -16.62 2.06
C PRO A 153 -9.83 -15.64 1.01
N TYR A 154 -9.45 -14.36 1.08
CA TYR A 154 -9.86 -13.32 0.14
C TYR A 154 -8.70 -12.43 -0.27
N ARG A 155 -8.90 -11.71 -1.37
CA ARG A 155 -8.01 -10.66 -1.87
C ARG A 155 -8.82 -9.45 -2.29
N VAL A 156 -8.18 -8.30 -2.32
CA VAL A 156 -8.80 -7.04 -2.75
C VAL A 156 -8.00 -6.47 -3.92
N PHE A 157 -8.66 -6.32 -5.06
CA PHE A 157 -8.04 -5.84 -6.29
C PHE A 157 -8.51 -4.43 -6.60
N ALA A 158 -7.59 -3.52 -6.91
CA ALA A 158 -7.96 -2.21 -7.44
C ALA A 158 -8.42 -2.37 -8.89
N THR A 159 -9.67 -2.01 -9.19
CA THR A 159 -10.22 -2.11 -10.56
C THR A 159 -9.75 -0.96 -11.45
N ASP A 160 -9.47 0.18 -10.83
CA ASP A 160 -8.89 1.37 -11.44
C ASP A 160 -7.72 1.83 -10.54
N PRO A 161 -6.53 1.18 -10.66
CA PRO A 161 -5.45 1.33 -9.70
C PRO A 161 -4.79 2.71 -9.75
N HIS A 162 -4.73 3.36 -8.59
CA HIS A 162 -4.02 4.62 -8.36
C HIS A 162 -2.92 4.39 -7.30
N PRO A 163 -1.84 3.65 -7.65
CA PRO A 163 -0.84 3.26 -6.68
C PRO A 163 -0.04 4.44 -6.13
N ALA A 164 0.54 4.24 -4.96
CA ALA A 164 1.47 5.21 -4.38
C ALA A 164 2.71 5.36 -5.26
N PHE A 165 3.19 6.59 -5.45
CA PHE A 165 4.35 6.89 -6.30
C PHE A 165 5.60 6.06 -5.96
N THR A 166 5.83 5.80 -4.68
CA THR A 166 7.02 5.08 -4.20
C THR A 166 6.92 3.57 -4.37
N ASN A 167 5.72 3.03 -4.61
CA ASN A 167 5.49 1.59 -4.66
C ASN A 167 4.21 1.24 -5.44
N ASP A 168 4.39 0.81 -6.69
CA ASP A 168 3.30 0.39 -7.59
C ASP A 168 2.47 -0.80 -7.06
N CYS A 169 3.00 -1.58 -6.10
CA CYS A 169 2.28 -2.68 -5.47
C CYS A 169 1.33 -2.22 -4.35
N VAL A 170 1.34 -0.93 -3.98
CA VAL A 170 0.51 -0.36 -2.91
C VAL A 170 -0.55 0.53 -3.54
N THR A 171 -1.75 -0.03 -3.77
CA THR A 171 -2.90 0.65 -4.37
C THR A 171 -3.85 1.29 -3.36
N HIS A 172 -3.63 0.99 -2.08
CA HIS A 172 -4.33 1.58 -0.94
C HIS A 172 -3.39 1.58 0.27
N PRO A 173 -3.44 2.54 1.21
CA PRO A 173 -2.51 2.62 2.34
C PRO A 173 -2.39 1.33 3.16
N HIS A 174 -3.45 0.51 3.20
CA HIS A 174 -3.52 -0.77 3.90
C HIS A 174 -3.62 -1.99 2.98
N ILE A 175 -3.31 -1.84 1.69
CA ILE A 175 -3.25 -2.96 0.74
C ILE A 175 -1.87 -2.99 0.08
N GLN A 176 -1.24 -4.16 0.10
CA GLN A 176 -0.03 -4.43 -0.67
C GLN A 176 -0.19 -5.76 -1.41
N SER A 177 0.07 -5.76 -2.72
CA SER A 177 -0.02 -6.97 -3.56
C SER A 177 -1.35 -7.72 -3.39
N ASP A 178 -2.46 -6.95 -3.39
CA ASP A 178 -3.84 -7.40 -3.21
C ASP A 178 -4.20 -7.98 -1.81
N VAL A 179 -3.27 -7.92 -0.85
CA VAL A 179 -3.48 -8.38 0.53
C VAL A 179 -3.79 -7.20 1.42
N VAL A 180 -4.88 -7.33 2.19
CA VAL A 180 -5.35 -6.31 3.12
C VAL A 180 -4.67 -6.49 4.48
N CYS A 181 -4.22 -5.38 5.07
CA CYS A 181 -3.88 -5.33 6.49
C CYS A 181 -5.18 -5.21 7.31
N GLU A 182 -5.59 -6.31 7.94
CA GLU A 182 -6.87 -6.40 8.67
C GLU A 182 -6.86 -5.69 10.03
N GLY A 183 -5.67 -5.44 10.60
CA GLY A 183 -5.50 -4.87 11.93
C GLY A 183 -6.35 -5.59 12.98
N ASP A 184 -7.04 -4.80 13.81
CA ASP A 184 -7.92 -5.30 14.88
C ASP A 184 -9.20 -5.99 14.35
N GLY A 185 -9.58 -5.75 13.08
CA GLY A 185 -10.76 -6.34 12.45
C GLY A 185 -10.61 -7.82 12.11
N ARG A 186 -9.39 -8.35 12.12
CA ARG A 186 -9.04 -9.72 11.72
C ARG A 186 -9.92 -10.80 12.34
N GLN A 187 -10.08 -10.79 13.67
CA GLN A 187 -10.84 -11.84 14.35
C GLN A 187 -12.33 -11.78 13.98
N VAL A 188 -12.87 -10.59 13.77
CA VAL A 188 -14.28 -10.40 13.41
C VAL A 188 -14.52 -10.85 11.96
N ILE A 189 -13.60 -10.53 11.05
CA ILE A 189 -13.59 -11.00 9.66
C ILE A 189 -13.54 -12.52 9.60
N ARG A 190 -12.59 -13.16 10.30
CA ARG A 190 -12.45 -14.62 10.35
C ARG A 190 -13.70 -15.29 10.91
N ARG A 191 -14.23 -14.82 12.05
CA ARG A 191 -15.46 -15.38 12.64
C ARG A 191 -16.66 -15.26 11.72
N SER A 192 -16.78 -14.16 10.97
CA SER A 192 -17.89 -13.97 10.03
C SER A 192 -17.83 -14.98 8.88
N LEU A 193 -16.62 -15.28 8.38
CA LEU A 193 -16.41 -16.31 7.38
C LEU A 193 -16.70 -17.72 7.92
N GLU A 194 -16.21 -18.05 9.12
CA GLU A 194 -16.46 -19.34 9.79
C GLU A 194 -17.96 -19.60 10.01
N GLN A 195 -18.71 -18.55 10.35
CA GLN A 195 -20.16 -18.61 10.57
C GLN A 195 -20.98 -18.54 9.28
N GLY A 196 -20.35 -18.25 8.14
CA GLY A 196 -21.05 -18.04 6.87
C GLY A 196 -21.84 -16.71 6.79
N ARG A 197 -21.52 -15.74 7.64
CA ARG A 197 -22.09 -14.37 7.62
C ARG A 197 -21.38 -13.53 6.56
N LEU A 198 -21.66 -13.86 5.29
CA LEU A 198 -20.97 -13.29 4.14
C LEU A 198 -21.23 -11.79 4.01
N PHE A 199 -22.45 -11.33 4.28
CA PHE A 199 -22.81 -9.92 4.21
C PHE A 199 -21.95 -9.09 5.16
N ASP A 200 -21.85 -9.54 6.41
CA ASP A 200 -21.05 -8.89 7.44
C ASP A 200 -19.57 -8.86 7.06
N PHE A 201 -19.05 -9.97 6.51
CA PHE A 201 -17.67 -10.04 6.02
C PHE A 201 -17.37 -8.98 4.95
N PHE A 202 -18.16 -8.92 3.87
CA PHE A 202 -17.91 -7.96 2.79
C PHE A 202 -18.08 -6.51 3.25
N THR A 203 -19.07 -6.25 4.11
CA THR A 203 -19.32 -4.92 4.67
C THR A 203 -18.16 -4.47 5.58
N MET A 204 -17.62 -5.37 6.39
CA MET A 204 -16.45 -5.08 7.23
C MET A 204 -15.21 -4.77 6.40
N VAL A 205 -14.92 -5.57 5.36
CA VAL A 205 -13.79 -5.31 4.49
C VAL A 205 -13.98 -3.98 3.76
N ALA A 206 -15.16 -3.71 3.20
CA ALA A 206 -15.46 -2.43 2.55
C ALA A 206 -15.28 -1.23 3.49
N SER A 207 -15.75 -1.34 4.74
CA SER A 207 -15.58 -0.31 5.77
C SER A 207 -14.11 -0.08 6.14
N LEU A 208 -13.30 -1.15 6.21
CA LEU A 208 -11.87 -1.07 6.43
C LEU A 208 -11.17 -0.28 5.31
N LEU A 209 -11.57 -0.49 4.05
CA LEU A 209 -11.03 0.26 2.92
C LEU A 209 -11.49 1.74 2.92
N GLN A 210 -12.62 2.06 3.54
CA GLN A 210 -13.12 3.43 3.63
C GLN A 210 -12.56 4.20 4.84
N THR A 211 -11.87 3.52 5.76
CA THR A 211 -11.37 4.12 7.00
C THR A 211 -9.86 4.20 6.99
N TYR A 212 -9.31 5.42 6.98
CA TYR A 212 -7.87 5.61 7.03
C TYR A 212 -7.33 5.52 8.45
N ASN A 213 -6.52 4.50 8.73
CA ASN A 213 -5.69 4.43 9.94
C ASN A 213 -4.26 4.93 9.65
N ARG A 214 -3.83 5.95 10.40
CA ARG A 214 -2.50 6.59 10.29
C ARG A 214 -1.39 5.84 11.00
N ASP A 215 -1.71 4.95 11.94
CA ASP A 215 -0.73 4.34 12.84
C ASP A 215 0.16 3.30 12.14
N SER A 216 -0.32 2.65 11.06
CA SER A 216 0.43 1.58 10.38
C SER A 216 0.11 1.39 8.89
N PRO A 217 0.08 2.45 8.05
CA PRO A 217 -0.05 2.26 6.61
C PRO A 217 1.24 1.71 5.99
N TYR A 218 1.14 0.93 4.91
CA TYR A 218 2.28 0.55 4.06
C TYR A 218 2.92 1.78 3.41
N VAL A 219 2.10 2.71 2.93
CA VAL A 219 2.49 4.05 2.47
C VAL A 219 1.47 5.06 3.00
N ALA A 220 1.95 6.12 3.66
CA ALA A 220 1.09 7.16 4.20
C ALA A 220 0.44 7.98 3.06
N LEU A 221 -0.78 8.48 3.28
CA LEU A 221 -1.46 9.30 2.27
C LEU A 221 -0.73 10.62 1.99
N SER A 222 0.01 11.15 2.97
CA SER A 222 0.88 12.32 2.78
C SER A 222 1.94 12.11 1.71
N ASP A 223 2.33 10.85 1.49
CA ASP A 223 3.42 10.47 0.62
C ASP A 223 2.91 9.85 -0.69
N TRP A 224 1.58 9.82 -0.90
CA TRP A 224 0.93 9.10 -2.00
C TRP A 224 1.36 9.64 -3.36
N ASP A 225 1.25 10.96 -3.51
CA ASP A 225 1.65 11.71 -4.70
C ASP A 225 3.05 12.29 -4.52
N SER A 226 3.94 11.64 -3.77
CA SER A 226 5.33 12.10 -3.68
C SER A 226 6.00 12.12 -5.04
N VAL A 227 7.12 12.81 -5.13
CA VAL A 227 7.96 12.87 -6.33
C VAL A 227 9.41 12.59 -5.95
N GLU A 228 10.20 12.14 -6.92
CA GLU A 228 11.63 11.94 -6.74
C GLU A 228 12.40 13.20 -7.15
N CYS A 229 13.28 13.68 -6.27
CA CYS A 229 14.24 14.73 -6.59
C CYS A 229 15.25 14.20 -7.62
N THR A 230 15.38 14.87 -8.76
CA THR A 230 16.24 14.42 -9.86
C THR A 230 17.73 14.41 -9.49
N GLU A 231 18.17 15.24 -8.55
CA GLU A 231 19.59 15.34 -8.17
C GLU A 231 20.03 14.34 -7.09
N CYS A 232 19.24 14.21 -6.02
CA CYS A 232 19.63 13.39 -4.87
C CYS A 232 18.84 12.07 -4.77
N ALA A 233 17.87 11.86 -5.66
CA ALA A 233 16.94 10.73 -5.64
C ALA A 233 16.16 10.60 -4.32
N ASP A 234 16.00 11.70 -3.58
CA ASP A 234 15.18 11.73 -2.38
C ASP A 234 13.69 11.84 -2.73
N VAL A 235 12.83 11.27 -1.90
CA VAL A 235 11.38 11.30 -2.11
C VAL A 235 10.82 12.47 -1.32
N ILE A 236 10.18 13.41 -2.02
CA ILE A 236 9.59 14.60 -1.44
C ILE A 236 8.09 14.64 -1.70
N ALA A 237 7.33 15.19 -0.77
CA ALA A 237 5.90 15.42 -0.99
C ALA A 237 5.71 16.35 -2.20
N ALA A 238 4.72 16.08 -3.06
CA ALA A 238 4.48 16.90 -4.27
C ALA A 238 4.30 18.40 -3.97
N ASN A 239 3.78 18.76 -2.80
CA ASN A 239 3.61 20.16 -2.38
C ASN A 239 4.90 20.84 -1.92
N GLN A 240 5.98 20.08 -1.71
CA GLN A 240 7.31 20.57 -1.33
C GLN A 240 8.30 20.55 -2.50
N GLN A 241 7.84 20.13 -3.68
CA GLN A 241 8.67 20.12 -4.88
C GLN A 241 8.94 21.54 -5.37
N THR A 242 10.15 21.78 -5.84
CA THR A 242 10.52 22.99 -6.60
C THR A 242 11.00 22.56 -7.98
N ARG A 243 10.91 23.44 -8.98
CA ARG A 243 11.41 23.18 -10.33
C ARG A 243 12.54 24.13 -10.66
N CYS A 244 13.55 23.64 -11.36
CA CYS A 244 14.59 24.51 -11.91
C CYS A 244 13.99 25.43 -12.98
N ASP A 245 14.21 26.73 -12.88
CA ASP A 245 13.64 27.72 -13.81
C ASP A 245 14.18 27.59 -15.25
N ASN A 246 15.35 26.94 -15.43
CA ASN A 246 15.97 26.74 -16.74
C ASN A 246 15.65 25.39 -17.39
N CYS A 247 15.74 24.28 -16.65
CA CYS A 247 15.58 22.93 -17.21
C CYS A 247 14.34 22.17 -16.71
N GLU A 248 13.52 22.81 -15.87
CA GLU A 248 12.23 22.31 -15.37
C GLU A 248 12.27 20.99 -14.58
N ILE A 249 13.47 20.48 -14.24
CA ILE A 249 13.59 19.25 -13.43
C ILE A 249 13.06 19.45 -12.02
N THR A 250 12.55 18.37 -11.41
CA THR A 250 12.00 18.35 -10.06
C THR A 250 13.09 18.26 -9.01
N LEU A 251 13.08 19.16 -8.04
CA LEU A 251 14.09 19.29 -6.99
C LEU A 251 13.45 19.36 -5.61
N CYS A 252 14.18 18.85 -4.61
CA CYS A 252 13.88 19.12 -3.21
C CYS A 252 14.43 20.49 -2.80
N THR A 253 13.95 21.01 -1.66
CA THR A 253 14.41 22.28 -1.08
C THR A 253 15.90 22.29 -0.72
N GLY A 254 16.51 21.12 -0.48
CA GLY A 254 17.95 21.01 -0.21
C GLY A 254 18.84 21.11 -1.46
N CYS A 255 18.36 20.58 -2.59
CA CYS A 255 19.04 20.59 -3.89
C CYS A 255 18.81 21.91 -4.65
N THR A 256 17.70 22.58 -4.37
CA THR A 256 17.41 23.89 -4.97
C THR A 256 18.31 24.97 -4.38
N LYS A 257 18.84 25.83 -5.25
CA LYS A 257 19.58 27.03 -4.87
C LYS A 257 19.07 28.23 -5.67
N ASP A 258 18.94 29.36 -5.00
CA ASP A 258 18.46 30.59 -5.63
C ASP A 258 19.61 31.35 -6.28
N CYS A 259 19.38 31.89 -7.48
CA CYS A 259 20.34 32.77 -8.11
C CYS A 259 20.44 34.09 -7.34
N SER A 260 21.67 34.53 -7.04
CA SER A 260 21.95 35.72 -6.23
C SER A 260 21.46 37.04 -6.84
N ASP A 261 21.04 37.02 -8.11
CA ASP A 261 20.62 38.22 -8.85
C ASP A 261 19.11 38.23 -9.13
N CYS A 262 18.55 37.15 -9.68
CA CYS A 262 17.11 37.05 -9.99
C CYS A 262 16.26 36.36 -8.90
N ASP A 263 16.88 35.78 -7.87
CA ASP A 263 16.24 35.02 -6.79
C ASP A 263 15.38 33.83 -7.28
N CYS A 264 15.53 33.40 -8.55
CA CYS A 264 14.86 32.22 -9.08
C CYS A 264 15.57 30.92 -8.65
N PRO A 265 14.82 29.81 -8.48
CA PRO A 265 15.36 28.52 -8.08
C PRO A 265 16.01 27.77 -9.26
N PHE A 266 17.21 27.22 -9.03
CA PHE A 266 17.94 26.43 -10.03
C PHE A 266 18.55 25.15 -9.43
N CYS A 267 18.80 24.19 -10.33
CA CYS A 267 19.59 23.00 -10.06
C CYS A 267 21.10 23.32 -10.05
N HIS A 268 21.92 22.43 -9.50
CA HIS A 268 23.37 22.61 -9.44
C HIS A 268 24.02 22.74 -10.82
N GLU A 269 23.49 22.07 -11.85
CA GLU A 269 24.03 22.13 -13.21
C GLU A 269 23.72 23.45 -13.92
N CYS A 270 22.59 24.09 -13.60
CA CYS A 270 22.18 25.36 -14.20
C CYS A 270 22.76 26.58 -13.48
N LEU A 271 23.42 26.37 -12.33
CA LEU A 271 24.12 27.40 -11.60
C LEU A 271 25.61 27.37 -11.93
N SER A 272 26.16 28.58 -11.98
CA SER A 272 27.58 28.86 -12.06
C SER A 272 27.95 29.84 -10.95
N TYR A 273 29.20 30.23 -10.88
CA TYR A 273 29.70 31.14 -9.85
C TYR A 273 30.11 32.46 -10.49
N CYS A 274 29.80 33.56 -9.83
CA CYS A 274 30.34 34.87 -10.20
C CYS A 274 31.81 34.95 -9.76
N ASP A 275 32.72 35.33 -10.65
CA ASP A 275 34.14 35.47 -10.34
C ASP A 275 34.43 36.61 -9.33
N GLY A 276 33.58 37.65 -9.31
CA GLY A 276 33.71 38.79 -8.39
C GLY A 276 33.24 38.52 -6.95
N CYS A 277 32.01 38.04 -6.75
CA CYS A 277 31.42 37.84 -5.41
C CYS A 277 31.37 36.37 -4.95
N HIS A 278 31.73 35.42 -5.83
CA HIS A 278 31.60 33.97 -5.61
C HIS A 278 30.18 33.48 -5.31
N GLY A 279 29.18 34.32 -5.56
CA GLY A 279 27.77 33.95 -5.44
C GLY A 279 27.30 33.05 -6.58
N HIS A 280 26.28 32.23 -6.30
CA HIS A 280 25.66 31.37 -7.31
C HIS A 280 24.80 32.23 -8.26
N CYS A 281 25.04 32.09 -9.56
CA CYS A 281 24.33 32.82 -10.59
C CYS A 281 23.92 31.89 -11.73
N CYS A 282 22.73 32.09 -12.30
CA CYS A 282 22.33 31.38 -13.51
C CYS A 282 23.07 31.93 -14.73
N SER A 283 23.12 31.16 -15.81
CA SER A 283 23.79 31.54 -17.06
C SER A 283 23.23 32.81 -17.70
N SER A 284 21.96 33.16 -17.44
CA SER A 284 21.34 34.38 -17.95
C SER A 284 21.71 35.64 -17.15
N CYS A 285 22.07 35.48 -15.88
CA CYS A 285 22.49 36.57 -15.00
C CYS A 285 24.00 36.81 -15.00
N LEU A 286 24.78 35.85 -15.53
CA LEU A 286 26.22 36.02 -15.73
C LEU A 286 26.50 36.76 -17.03
N GLN A 287 27.34 37.78 -16.94
CA GLN A 287 27.87 38.51 -18.09
C GLN A 287 29.38 38.59 -18.01
N GLN A 288 30.03 38.47 -19.17
CA GLN A 288 31.47 38.61 -19.24
C GLN A 288 31.85 40.10 -19.10
N CYS A 289 32.66 40.42 -18.09
CA CYS A 289 33.11 41.78 -17.84
C CYS A 289 34.06 42.25 -18.95
N ILE A 290 33.80 43.44 -19.50
CA ILE A 290 34.58 44.01 -20.61
C ILE A 290 36.02 44.33 -20.18
N GLN A 291 36.27 44.57 -18.89
CA GLN A 291 37.59 44.95 -18.39
C GLN A 291 38.46 43.77 -17.95
N CYS A 292 37.90 42.80 -17.23
CA CYS A 292 38.66 41.67 -16.70
C CYS A 292 38.38 40.33 -17.41
N HIS A 293 37.44 40.30 -18.36
CA HIS A 293 36.98 39.11 -19.09
C HIS A 293 36.46 37.97 -18.21
N ALA A 294 36.24 38.23 -16.92
CA ALA A 294 35.66 37.30 -15.95
C ALA A 294 34.13 37.28 -16.03
N ASP A 295 33.51 36.18 -15.61
CA ASP A 295 32.05 36.05 -15.60
C ASP A 295 31.48 36.62 -14.30
N CYS A 296 30.79 37.76 -14.41
CA CYS A 296 30.28 38.53 -13.28
C CYS A 296 28.75 38.63 -13.30
N CYS A 297 28.14 38.65 -12.12
CA CYS A 297 26.73 39.02 -11.99
C CYS A 297 26.54 40.53 -12.19
N GLN A 298 25.31 41.00 -12.42
CA GLN A 298 25.04 42.44 -12.66
C GLN A 298 25.43 43.35 -11.48
N ARG A 299 25.61 42.78 -10.28
CA ARG A 299 25.99 43.50 -9.06
C ARG A 299 27.51 43.66 -8.89
N CYS A 300 28.32 43.09 -9.79
CA CYS A 300 29.79 43.12 -9.78
C CYS A 300 30.35 43.77 -11.03
#